data_AF-U2NSG7-F1
#
_entry.id   AF-U2NSG7-F1
#
_cell.length_a   1.000
_cell.length_b   1.000
_cell.length_c   1.000
_cell.angle_alpha   90.00
_cell.angle_beta   90.00
_cell.angle_gamma   90.00
#
_symmetry.space_group_name_H-M   'P 1'
#
loop_
_entity.id
_entity.type
_entity.pdbx_description
1 polymer ?
#
loop_
_entity_poly.entity_id
_entity_poly.type
_entity_poly.pdbx_seq_one_letter_code
_entity_poly.pdbx_strand_id
1 'polypeptide(L)'
;MCELEDRTIEVWAYNLETVLAEKLETVVSRNVTNTRMRDFYDIYILQKLYGEQLQKQVLWTALVATAKKRGTLDLIEAEDIREIFDEIESSPVMETLWKTYQKNYSYAADISWHTIMKSICALYGSILENMYDA
;
A
#
# COMPACT_ATOMS: atom_id res chain seq x y z
N MET A 1 8.85 25.21 33.27
CA MET A 1 7.76 24.35 32.80
C MET A 1 7.84 24.40 31.29
N CYS A 2 8.52 23.43 30.69
CA CYS A 2 8.73 23.41 29.24
C CYS A 2 7.46 22.87 28.59
N GLU A 3 6.81 23.71 27.79
CA GLU A 3 5.84 23.31 26.79
C GLU A 3 6.60 22.55 25.70
N LEU A 4 6.26 21.29 25.49
CA LEU A 4 6.74 20.51 24.35
C LEU A 4 6.03 21.07 23.11
N GLU A 5 6.78 21.71 22.23
CA GLU A 5 6.28 22.18 20.94
C GLU A 5 5.81 20.97 20.10
N ASP A 6 4.50 20.90 19.91
CA ASP A 6 3.77 19.92 19.09
C ASP A 6 3.94 20.24 17.59
N ARG A 7 5.19 20.31 17.14
CA ARG A 7 5.54 20.73 15.77
C ARG A 7 6.48 19.73 15.16
N THR A 8 5.95 18.81 14.33
CA THR A 8 6.54 18.35 13.03
C THR A 8 5.97 16.99 12.58
N ILE A 9 4.69 16.91 12.16
CA ILE A 9 4.21 15.75 11.36
C ILE A 9 3.41 16.19 10.11
N GLU A 10 3.25 17.49 9.84
CA GLU A 10 2.51 17.95 8.66
C GLU A 10 3.23 17.68 7.32
N VAL A 11 4.57 17.80 7.29
CA VAL A 11 5.36 17.62 6.06
C VAL A 11 5.44 16.15 5.63
N TRP A 12 5.34 15.21 6.59
CA TRP A 12 5.38 13.78 6.28
C TRP A 12 4.03 13.26 5.81
N ALA A 13 2.91 13.75 6.38
CA ALA A 13 1.58 13.32 6.00
C ALA A 13 1.35 13.46 4.49
N TYR A 14 1.48 14.68 3.95
CA TYR A 14 1.24 14.94 2.52
C TYR A 14 2.09 14.05 1.57
N ASN A 15 3.29 13.69 2.01
CA ASN A 15 4.17 12.80 1.27
C ASN A 15 3.81 11.32 1.48
N LEU A 16 3.32 10.94 2.66
CA LEU A 16 3.00 9.56 3.03
C LEU A 16 1.84 9.02 2.20
N GLU A 17 0.72 9.74 2.11
CA GLU A 17 -0.41 9.30 1.29
C GLU A 17 -0.01 9.20 -0.19
N THR A 18 0.76 10.17 -0.68
CA THR A 18 1.25 10.16 -2.07
C THR A 18 2.20 8.99 -2.34
N VAL A 19 3.12 8.69 -1.41
CA VAL A 19 4.05 7.56 -1.53
C VAL A 19 3.32 6.22 -1.47
N LEU A 20 2.34 6.08 -0.58
CA LEU A 20 1.49 4.89 -0.51
C LEU A 20 0.67 4.72 -1.79
N ALA A 21 0.11 5.79 -2.32
CA ALA A 21 -0.62 5.81 -3.59
C ALA A 21 0.27 5.33 -4.76
N GLU A 22 1.49 5.85 -4.89
CA GLU A 22 2.41 5.43 -5.95
C GLU A 22 2.81 3.95 -5.84
N LYS A 23 3.02 3.46 -4.61
CA LYS A 23 3.34 2.05 -4.36
C LYS A 23 2.14 1.14 -4.67
N LEU A 24 0.95 1.51 -4.20
CA LEU A 24 -0.30 0.77 -4.48
C LEU A 24 -0.59 0.72 -5.98
N GLU A 25 -0.48 1.85 -6.68
CA GLU A 25 -0.63 1.88 -8.14
C GLU A 25 0.36 0.94 -8.83
N THR A 26 1.61 0.91 -8.36
CA THR A 26 2.63 0.02 -8.93
C THR A 26 2.33 -1.45 -8.64
N VAL A 27 1.80 -1.78 -7.46
CA VAL A 27 1.35 -3.15 -7.11
C VAL A 27 0.23 -3.59 -8.04
N VAL A 28 -0.79 -2.76 -8.25
CA VAL A 28 -1.94 -3.08 -9.11
C VAL A 28 -1.52 -3.15 -10.60
N SER A 29 -0.81 -2.14 -11.09
CA SER A 29 -0.44 -2.04 -12.52
C SER A 29 0.54 -3.12 -12.96
N ARG A 30 1.46 -3.55 -12.09
CA ARG A 30 2.44 -4.62 -12.41
C ARG A 30 1.95 -6.00 -12.02
N ASN A 31 0.99 -6.12 -11.10
CA ASN A 31 0.44 -7.39 -10.65
C ASN A 31 1.58 -8.41 -10.32
N VAL A 32 1.47 -9.67 -10.74
CA VAL A 32 2.45 -10.74 -10.53
C VAL A 32 3.83 -10.50 -11.15
N THR A 33 3.98 -9.48 -12.00
CA THR A 33 5.28 -9.10 -12.58
C THR A 33 6.08 -8.17 -11.67
N ASN A 34 5.52 -7.77 -10.52
CA ASN A 34 6.19 -6.88 -9.58
C ASN A 34 7.29 -7.60 -8.79
N THR A 35 8.55 -7.27 -9.09
CA THR A 35 9.73 -7.82 -8.39
C THR A 35 10.23 -6.96 -7.24
N ARG A 36 9.62 -5.79 -7.00
CA ARG A 36 10.04 -4.86 -5.94
C ARG A 36 9.38 -5.21 -4.61
N MET A 37 9.83 -6.30 -4.00
CA MET A 37 9.33 -6.81 -2.71
C MET A 37 9.40 -5.78 -1.58
N ARG A 38 10.34 -4.82 -1.65
CA ARG A 38 10.41 -3.71 -0.69
C ARG A 38 9.15 -2.84 -0.68
N ASP A 39 8.53 -2.61 -1.84
CA ASP A 39 7.33 -1.77 -1.90
C ASP A 39 6.17 -2.38 -1.09
N PHE A 40 6.04 -3.70 -1.12
CA PHE A 40 5.05 -4.44 -0.32
C PHE A 40 5.32 -4.32 1.18
N TYR A 41 6.60 -4.44 1.59
CA TYR A 41 6.99 -4.24 2.98
C TYR A 41 6.74 -2.80 3.44
N ASP A 42 7.10 -1.82 2.61
CA ASP A 42 6.92 -0.40 2.91
C ASP A 42 5.44 -0.08 3.12
N ILE A 43 4.54 -0.56 2.24
CA ILE A 43 3.09 -0.37 2.43
C ILE A 43 2.65 -0.99 3.77
N TYR A 44 3.06 -2.23 4.05
CA TYR A 44 2.70 -2.91 5.30
C TYR A 44 3.15 -2.13 6.55
N ILE A 45 4.42 -1.72 6.61
CA ILE A 45 4.95 -1.05 7.80
C ILE A 45 4.41 0.37 7.94
N LEU A 46 4.23 1.10 6.83
CA LEU A 46 3.67 2.45 6.85
C LEU A 46 2.21 2.43 7.30
N GLN A 47 1.41 1.48 6.81
CA GLN A 47 0.05 1.27 7.30
C GLN A 47 0.04 0.91 8.78
N LYS A 48 0.96 0.05 9.23
CA LYS A 48 1.01 -0.39 10.64
C LYS A 48 1.42 0.73 11.59
N LEU A 49 2.32 1.61 11.17
CA LEU A 49 2.83 2.71 12.00
C LEU A 49 1.94 3.95 11.96
N TYR A 50 1.41 4.28 10.78
CA TYR A 50 0.71 5.54 10.53
C TYR A 50 -0.75 5.36 10.11
N GLY A 51 -1.29 4.13 10.12
CA GLY A 51 -2.63 3.82 9.62
C GLY A 51 -3.76 4.66 10.22
N GLU A 52 -3.64 5.03 11.50
CA GLU A 52 -4.60 5.93 12.17
C GLU A 52 -4.47 7.40 11.75
N GLN A 53 -3.28 7.80 11.28
CA GLN A 53 -2.98 9.16 10.82
C GLN A 53 -3.26 9.32 9.32
N LEU A 54 -3.38 8.23 8.57
CA LEU A 54 -3.62 8.25 7.14
C LEU A 54 -4.97 8.87 6.82
N GLN A 55 -4.94 9.95 6.04
CA GLN A 55 -6.16 10.54 5.50
C GLN A 55 -6.59 9.75 4.27
N LYS A 56 -7.51 8.80 4.46
CA LYS A 56 -7.99 7.89 3.40
C LYS A 56 -8.48 8.62 2.15
N GLN A 57 -9.16 9.77 2.30
CA GLN A 57 -9.60 10.61 1.18
C GLN A 57 -8.42 11.18 0.37
N VAL A 58 -7.37 11.63 1.06
CA VAL A 58 -6.15 12.16 0.43
C VAL A 58 -5.41 11.03 -0.27
N LEU A 59 -5.29 9.87 0.36
CA LEU A 59 -4.69 8.67 -0.21
C LEU A 59 -5.42 8.22 -1.48
N TRP A 60 -6.75 8.18 -1.47
CA TRP A 60 -7.53 7.90 -2.67
C TRP A 60 -7.29 8.92 -3.79
N THR A 61 -7.34 10.21 -3.44
CA THR A 61 -7.14 11.29 -4.42
C THR A 61 -5.75 11.20 -5.06
N ALA A 62 -4.71 10.94 -4.26
CA ALA A 62 -3.35 10.75 -4.75
C ALA A 62 -3.21 9.48 -5.61
N LEU A 63 -3.90 8.39 -5.25
CA LEU A 63 -3.91 7.14 -6.00
C LEU A 63 -4.55 7.35 -7.38
N VAL A 64 -5.75 7.94 -7.43
CA VAL A 64 -6.45 8.28 -8.67
C VAL A 64 -5.65 9.24 -9.53
N ALA A 65 -5.02 10.26 -8.94
CA ALA A 65 -4.16 11.19 -9.68
C ALA A 65 -2.95 10.46 -10.31
N THR A 66 -2.33 9.53 -9.58
CA THR A 66 -1.20 8.73 -10.05
C THR A 66 -1.62 7.77 -11.16
N ALA A 67 -2.75 7.08 -10.99
CA ALA A 67 -3.28 6.15 -11.97
C ALA A 67 -3.72 6.87 -13.26
N LYS A 68 -4.37 8.03 -13.14
CA LYS A 68 -4.68 8.92 -14.29
C LYS A 68 -3.43 9.32 -15.05
N LYS A 69 -2.37 9.70 -14.34
CA LYS A 69 -1.09 10.08 -14.96
C LYS A 69 -0.42 8.92 -15.71
N ARG A 70 -0.63 7.68 -15.24
CA ARG A 70 -0.04 6.46 -15.80
C ARG A 70 -0.95 5.74 -16.79
N GLY A 71 -2.20 6.17 -16.94
CA GLY A 71 -3.20 5.52 -17.79
C GLY A 71 -3.70 4.19 -17.24
N THR A 72 -3.63 3.99 -15.92
CA THR A 72 -4.01 2.77 -15.19
C THR A 72 -5.25 2.98 -14.32
N LEU A 73 -5.98 4.07 -14.52
CA LEU A 73 -7.17 4.41 -13.73
C LEU A 73 -8.22 3.29 -13.77
N ASP A 74 -8.42 2.68 -14.94
CA ASP A 74 -9.40 1.60 -15.13
C ASP A 74 -9.11 0.41 -14.20
N LEU A 75 -7.84 0.15 -13.87
CA LEU A 75 -7.46 -0.93 -12.95
C LEU A 75 -7.75 -0.60 -11.47
N ILE A 76 -7.74 0.69 -11.12
CA ILE A 76 -7.99 1.16 -9.75
C ILE A 76 -9.50 1.27 -9.49
N GLU A 77 -10.26 1.77 -10.45
CA GLU A 77 -11.72 1.92 -10.34
C GLU A 77 -12.48 0.64 -10.74
N ALA A 78 -11.82 -0.38 -11.27
CA ALA A 78 -12.44 -1.67 -11.58
C ALA A 78 -12.94 -2.39 -10.33
N GLU A 79 -14.13 -2.98 -10.44
CA GLU A 79 -14.68 -3.91 -9.43
C GLU A 79 -13.81 -5.18 -9.26
N ASP A 80 -13.03 -5.51 -10.30
CA ASP A 80 -12.17 -6.69 -10.39
C ASP A 80 -10.80 -6.50 -9.70
N ILE A 81 -10.55 -5.34 -9.06
CA ILE A 81 -9.27 -5.13 -8.37
C ILE A 81 -9.02 -6.15 -7.25
N ARG A 82 -10.09 -6.72 -6.69
CA ARG A 82 -10.00 -7.86 -5.76
C ARG A 82 -9.39 -9.09 -6.42
N GLU A 83 -9.76 -9.39 -7.67
CA GLU A 83 -9.17 -10.49 -8.44
C GLU A 83 -7.68 -10.26 -8.70
N ILE A 84 -7.27 -9.01 -8.95
CA ILE A 84 -5.84 -8.65 -9.08
C ILE A 84 -5.11 -8.99 -7.79
N PHE A 85 -5.63 -8.58 -6.62
CA PHE A 85 -4.98 -8.90 -5.35
C PHE A 85 -4.96 -10.40 -5.06
N ASP A 86 -6.02 -11.14 -5.38
CA ASP A 86 -6.10 -12.59 -5.22
C ASP A 86 -5.07 -13.31 -6.13
N GLU A 87 -4.86 -12.82 -7.35
CA GLU A 87 -3.83 -13.32 -8.27
C GLU A 87 -2.42 -13.08 -7.73
N ILE A 88 -2.16 -11.88 -7.19
CA ILE A 88 -0.88 -11.54 -6.54
C ILE A 88 -0.63 -12.42 -5.31
N GLU A 89 -1.65 -12.62 -4.46
CA GLU A 89 -1.55 -13.41 -3.24
C GLU A 89 -1.31 -14.89 -3.55
N SER A 90 -2.06 -15.46 -4.50
CA SER A 90 -1.97 -16.87 -4.89
C SER A 90 -0.74 -17.21 -5.75
N SER A 91 -0.01 -16.21 -6.24
CA SER A 91 1.16 -16.43 -7.09
C SER A 91 2.34 -17.04 -6.32
N PRO A 92 2.75 -18.29 -6.67
CA PRO A 92 3.89 -18.93 -6.01
C PRO A 92 5.23 -18.24 -6.33
N VAL A 93 5.28 -17.50 -7.45
CA VAL A 93 6.45 -16.70 -7.84
C VAL A 93 6.63 -15.55 -6.86
N MET A 94 5.55 -14.82 -6.55
CA MET A 94 5.57 -13.70 -5.61
C MET A 94 5.96 -14.17 -4.20
N GLU A 95 5.39 -15.29 -3.74
CA GLU A 95 5.75 -15.87 -2.45
C GLU A 95 7.24 -16.27 -2.38
N THR A 96 7.80 -16.80 -3.48
CA THR A 96 9.22 -17.17 -3.55
C THR A 96 10.13 -15.95 -3.54
N LEU A 97 9.74 -14.88 -4.25
CA LEU A 97 10.45 -13.59 -4.22
C LEU A 97 10.42 -12.98 -2.82
N TRP A 98 9.27 -13.05 -2.13
CA TRP A 98 9.15 -12.60 -0.74
C TRP A 98 10.06 -13.39 0.19
N LYS A 99 10.05 -14.72 0.14
CA LYS A 99 10.96 -15.57 0.93
C LYS A 99 12.43 -15.24 0.67
N THR A 100 12.79 -14.94 -0.58
CA THR A 100 14.15 -14.51 -0.93
C THR A 100 14.47 -13.14 -0.34
N TYR A 101 13.51 -12.21 -0.37
CA TYR A 101 13.64 -10.90 0.27
C TYR A 101 13.88 -11.04 1.78
N GLN A 102 13.08 -11.87 2.49
CA GLN A 102 13.23 -12.11 3.92
C GLN A 102 14.62 -12.63 4.31
N LYS A 103 15.25 -13.47 3.48
CA LYS A 103 16.62 -13.95 3.71
C LYS A 103 17.66 -12.82 3.69
N ASN A 104 17.41 -11.79 2.90
CA ASN A 104 18.31 -10.65 2.76
C ASN A 104 18.02 -9.53 3.78
N TYR A 105 16.84 -9.52 4.40
CA TYR A 105 16.37 -8.45 5.27
C TYR A 105 15.68 -8.99 6.53
N SER A 106 16.40 -8.95 7.65
CA SER A 106 15.94 -9.50 8.93
C SER A 106 14.68 -8.84 9.48
N TYR A 107 14.44 -7.56 9.20
CA TYR A 107 13.23 -6.84 9.62
C TYR A 107 11.93 -7.38 8.98
N ALA A 108 12.04 -8.17 7.92
CA ALA A 108 10.92 -8.80 7.24
C ALA A 108 10.78 -10.30 7.56
N ALA A 109 11.72 -10.87 8.34
CA ALA A 109 11.86 -12.31 8.53
C ALA A 109 10.62 -13.00 9.13
N ASP A 110 9.90 -12.30 10.01
CA ASP A 110 8.73 -12.88 10.72
C ASP A 110 7.39 -12.57 10.05
N ILE A 111 7.39 -11.94 8.87
CA ILE A 111 6.17 -11.48 8.19
C ILE A 111 5.88 -12.39 7.01
N SER A 112 4.78 -13.14 7.05
CA SER A 112 4.39 -13.99 5.93
C SER A 112 3.87 -13.17 4.73
N TRP A 113 4.00 -13.73 3.52
CA TRP A 113 3.47 -13.12 2.30
C TRP A 113 1.96 -12.82 2.40
N HIS A 114 1.20 -13.81 2.89
CA HIS A 114 -0.24 -13.68 3.13
C HIS A 114 -0.56 -12.56 4.14
N THR A 115 0.26 -12.36 5.17
CA THR A 115 0.06 -11.26 6.13
C THR A 115 0.18 -9.89 5.45
N ILE A 116 1.13 -9.73 4.54
CA ILE A 116 1.32 -8.49 3.79
C ILE A 116 0.15 -8.25 2.85
N MET A 117 -0.22 -9.25 2.05
CA MET A 117 -1.32 -9.13 1.10
C MET A 117 -2.63 -8.82 1.82
N LYS A 118 -2.92 -9.51 2.93
CA LYS A 118 -4.08 -9.20 3.76
C LYS A 118 -4.08 -7.76 4.28
N SER A 119 -2.91 -7.22 4.66
CA SER A 119 -2.78 -5.82 5.10
C SER A 119 -3.09 -4.84 3.97
N ILE A 120 -2.54 -5.09 2.78
CA ILE A 120 -2.75 -4.27 1.58
C ILE A 120 -4.23 -4.29 1.17
N CYS A 121 -4.85 -5.47 1.13
CA CYS A 121 -6.28 -5.62 0.83
C CYS A 121 -7.14 -4.88 1.86
N ALA A 122 -6.80 -4.98 3.15
CA ALA A 122 -7.51 -4.27 4.21
C ALA A 122 -7.35 -2.74 4.09
N LEU A 123 -6.15 -2.25 3.73
CA LEU A 123 -5.92 -0.84 3.46
C LEU A 123 -6.84 -0.37 2.33
N TYR A 124 -6.81 -1.07 1.20
CA TYR A 124 -7.60 -0.76 0.03
C TYR A 124 -9.10 -0.76 0.32
N GLY A 125 -9.60 -1.80 0.98
CA GLY A 125 -10.99 -1.89 1.43
C GLY A 125 -11.38 -0.72 2.34
N SER A 126 -10.52 -0.35 3.29
CA SER A 126 -10.80 0.77 4.19
C SER A 126 -10.87 2.12 3.48
N ILE A 127 -10.12 2.31 2.38
CA ILE A 127 -10.18 3.50 1.54
C ILE A 127 -11.50 3.54 0.78
N LEU A 128 -11.92 2.42 0.19
CA LEU A 128 -13.19 2.31 -0.53
C LEU A 128 -14.40 2.52 0.38
N GLU A 129 -14.43 1.91 1.57
CA GLU A 129 -15.53 2.12 2.54
C GLU A 129 -15.70 3.61 2.88
N ASN A 130 -14.59 4.33 3.05
CA ASN A 130 -14.64 5.78 3.34
C ASN A 130 -15.18 6.62 2.18
N MET A 131 -15.18 6.10 0.95
CA MET A 131 -15.75 6.79 -0.21
C MET A 131 -17.27 6.63 -0.32
N TYR A 132 -17.83 5.52 0.18
CA TYR A 132 -19.28 5.26 0.11
C TYR A 132 -20.04 5.72 1.36
N ASP A 133 -19.33 6.05 2.44
CA ASP A 133 -19.89 6.63 3.68
C ASP A 133 -19.94 8.17 3.68
N ALA A 134 -19.58 8.84 2.57
CA ALA A 134 -19.61 10.30 2.39
C ALA A 134 -20.64 10.74 1.34
#